data_AF-A0A4Q5T3F6-F1
#
_entry.id   AF-A0A4Q5T3F6-F1
#
_cell.length_a   1.000
_cell.length_b   1.000
_cell.length_c   1.000
_cell.angle_alpha   90.00
_cell.angle_beta   90.00
_cell.angle_gamma   90.00
#
_symmetry.space_group_name_H-M   'P 1'
#
loop_
_entity.id
_entity.type
_entity.pdbx_description
1 polymer ?
#
loop_
_entity_poly.entity_id
_entity_poly.type
_entity_poly.pdbx_seq_one_letter_code
_entity_poly.pdbx_strand_id
1 'polypeptide(L)'
;MRVPHLAWPGDAGVRVERWLEAERGQLFLWVPVMIGGGIAAWFALPDAARWGAVILVGLAVAVAALAVGRSGRAARALVWAGLLVALGCALVWWRAERVAAPVLARPAVVQVVGI
;
A
#
# COMPACT_ATOMS: atom_id res chain seq x y z
N MET A 1 21.10 -40.76 7.76
CA MET A 1 19.94 -40.47 8.62
C MET A 1 19.60 -38.99 8.48
N ARG A 2 18.45 -38.65 7.86
CA ARG A 2 17.97 -37.28 7.68
C ARG A 2 17.10 -36.95 8.90
N VAL A 3 17.67 -36.22 9.85
CA VAL A 3 16.88 -35.66 10.96
C VAL A 3 15.83 -34.71 10.38
N PRO A 4 14.53 -34.89 10.68
CA PRO A 4 13.52 -33.90 10.33
C PRO A 4 13.84 -32.64 11.13
N HIS A 5 14.28 -31.58 10.44
CA HIS A 5 14.37 -30.25 11.03
C HIS A 5 12.94 -29.86 11.39
N LEU A 6 12.64 -29.85 12.68
CA LEU A 6 11.46 -29.21 13.21
C LEU A 6 11.55 -27.77 12.71
N ALA A 7 10.67 -27.35 11.80
CA ALA A 7 10.73 -26.03 11.17
C ALA A 7 10.53 -24.97 12.26
N TRP A 8 11.61 -24.52 12.87
CA TRP A 8 11.58 -23.36 13.75
C TRP A 8 11.24 -22.15 12.88
N PRO A 9 10.47 -21.15 13.36
CA PRO A 9 10.23 -19.89 12.68
C PRO A 9 11.42 -19.28 11.91
N GLY A 10 12.66 -19.51 12.37
CA GLY A 10 13.88 -19.10 11.68
C GLY A 10 14.12 -19.76 10.30
N ASP A 11 13.77 -21.03 10.13
CA ASP A 11 13.99 -21.76 8.86
C ASP A 11 13.07 -21.23 7.75
N ALA A 12 11.85 -20.82 8.11
CA ALA A 12 10.93 -20.17 7.19
C ALA A 12 11.45 -18.79 6.75
N GLY A 13 11.99 -18.00 7.68
CA GLY A 13 12.58 -16.70 7.38
C GLY A 13 13.75 -16.79 6.41
N VAL A 14 14.68 -17.73 6.63
CA VAL A 14 15.84 -17.95 5.75
C VAL A 14 15.41 -18.40 4.35
N ARG A 15 14.38 -19.25 4.24
CA ARG A 15 13.82 -19.67 2.95
C ARG A 15 13.17 -18.51 2.19
N VAL A 16 12.39 -17.68 2.87
CA VAL A 16 11.75 -16.49 2.27
C VAL A 16 12.82 -15.51 1.79
N GLU A 17 13.88 -15.30 2.56
CA GLU A 17 14.98 -14.41 2.18
C GLU A 17 15.69 -14.91 0.92
N ARG A 18 16.01 -16.20 0.84
CA ARG A 18 16.64 -16.82 -0.35
C ARG A 18 15.73 -16.76 -1.59
N TRP A 19 14.43 -16.94 -1.41
CA TRP A 19 13.47 -16.80 -2.49
C TRP A 19 13.40 -15.34 -2.98
N LEU A 20 13.30 -14.37 -2.07
CA LEU A 20 13.31 -12.94 -2.42
C LEU A 20 14.62 -12.48 -3.06
N GLU A 21 15.75 -13.13 -2.74
CA GLU A 21 17.03 -12.91 -3.42
C GLU A 21 17.01 -13.40 -4.87
N ALA A 22 16.43 -14.57 -5.12
CA ALA A 22 16.27 -15.13 -6.47
C ALA A 22 15.30 -14.29 -7.32
N GLU A 23 14.15 -13.91 -6.76
CA GLU A 23 13.12 -13.11 -7.42
C GLU A 23 13.36 -11.60 -7.38
N ARG A 24 14.58 -11.14 -7.07
CA ARG A 24 14.92 -9.71 -6.91
C ARG A 24 14.46 -8.79 -8.04
N GLY A 25 14.48 -9.27 -9.29
CA GLY A 25 14.06 -8.50 -10.46
C GLY A 25 12.53 -8.36 -10.55
N GLN A 26 11.80 -9.35 -10.04
CA GLN A 26 10.34 -9.39 -10.06
C GLN A 26 9.73 -8.43 -9.04
N LEU A 27 10.44 -8.08 -7.98
CA LEU A 27 9.94 -7.18 -6.93
C LEU A 27 9.56 -5.81 -7.47
N PHE A 28 10.25 -5.32 -8.51
CA PHE A 28 9.89 -4.07 -9.16
C PHE A 28 8.53 -4.14 -9.88
N LEU A 29 8.15 -5.30 -10.40
CA LEU A 29 6.86 -5.50 -11.07
C LEU A 29 5.67 -5.38 -10.11
N TRP A 30 5.91 -5.53 -8.80
CA TRP A 30 4.88 -5.36 -7.78
C TRP A 30 4.60 -3.89 -7.43
N VAL A 31 5.45 -2.95 -7.86
CA VAL A 31 5.26 -1.52 -7.64
C VAL A 31 3.88 -1.03 -8.09
N PRO A 32 3.45 -1.25 -9.36
CA PRO A 32 2.12 -0.83 -9.80
C PRO A 32 0.99 -1.52 -9.03
N VAL A 33 1.19 -2.77 -8.59
CA VAL A 33 0.19 -3.50 -7.81
C VAL A 33 0.00 -2.89 -6.43
N MET A 34 1.08 -2.51 -5.75
CA MET A 34 1.02 -1.88 -4.42
C MET A 34 0.39 -0.49 -4.49
N ILE A 35 0.76 0.33 -5.50
CA ILE A 35 0.13 1.63 -5.73
C ILE A 35 -1.37 1.45 -6.05
N GLY A 36 -1.68 0.53 -6.98
CA GLY A 36 -3.05 0.20 -7.35
C GLY A 36 -3.89 -0.30 -6.16
N GLY A 37 -3.30 -1.06 -5.25
CA GLY A 37 -3.93 -1.49 -4.01
C GLY A 37 -4.31 -0.34 -3.10
N GLY A 38 -3.44 0.66 -2.93
CA GLY A 38 -3.75 1.89 -2.20
C GLY A 38 -4.89 2.69 -2.84
N ILE A 39 -4.89 2.76 -4.17
CA ILE A 39 -5.97 3.40 -4.93
C ILE A 39 -7.29 2.65 -4.76
N ALA A 40 -7.28 1.32 -4.89
CA ALA A 40 -8.46 0.49 -4.74
C ALA A 40 -9.04 0.61 -3.31
N ALA A 41 -8.18 0.68 -2.29
CA ALA A 41 -8.61 0.90 -0.92
C ALA A 41 -9.36 2.22 -0.77
N TRP A 42 -8.90 3.32 -1.39
CA TRP A 42 -9.61 4.60 -1.36
C TRP A 42 -11.05 4.47 -1.89
N PHE A 43 -11.25 3.77 -3.02
CA PHE A 43 -12.58 3.54 -3.59
C PHE A 43 -13.44 2.57 -2.76
N ALA A 44 -12.83 1.60 -2.08
CA ALA A 44 -13.53 0.62 -1.28
C ALA A 44 -13.99 1.17 0.09
N LEU A 45 -13.37 2.25 0.56
CA LEU A 45 -13.57 2.79 1.90
C LEU A 45 -14.48 4.03 1.86
N PRO A 46 -15.45 4.14 2.79
CA PRO A 46 -16.50 5.17 2.72
C PRO A 46 -16.11 6.56 3.23
N ASP A 47 -15.04 6.70 4.03
CA ASP A 47 -14.74 7.95 4.74
C ASP A 47 -13.24 8.24 4.84
N ALA A 48 -12.92 9.52 5.06
CA ALA A 48 -11.56 10.04 5.13
C ALA A 48 -10.74 9.48 6.30
N ALA A 49 -11.38 9.13 7.42
CA ALA A 49 -10.68 8.55 8.56
C ALA A 49 -10.10 7.17 8.20
N ARG A 50 -10.86 6.37 7.43
CA ARG A 50 -10.39 5.08 6.94
C ARG A 50 -9.29 5.19 5.88
N TRP A 51 -9.35 6.19 5.01
CA TRP A 51 -8.23 6.45 4.08
C TRP A 51 -6.96 6.83 4.85
N GLY A 52 -7.09 7.67 5.87
CA GLY A 52 -6.01 7.98 6.82
C GLY A 52 -5.47 6.72 7.52
N ALA A 53 -6.35 5.81 7.95
CA ALA A 53 -5.95 4.54 8.56
C ALA A 53 -5.13 3.67 7.60
N VAL A 54 -5.49 3.59 6.31
CA VAL A 54 -4.71 2.86 5.30
C VAL A 54 -3.29 3.44 5.18
N ILE A 55 -3.18 4.77 5.12
CA ILE A 55 -1.89 5.46 5.06
C ILE A 55 -1.06 5.17 6.32
N LEU A 56 -1.67 5.32 7.51
CA LEU A 56 -0.98 5.08 8.79
C LEU A 56 -0.55 3.63 8.96
N VAL A 57 -1.38 2.66 8.56
CA VAL A 57 -1.02 1.23 8.60
C VAL A 57 0.13 0.95 7.64
N GLY A 58 0.09 1.49 6.40
CA GLY A 58 1.20 1.36 5.45
C GLY A 58 2.51 1.90 6.00
N LEU A 59 2.48 3.07 6.64
CA LEU A 59 3.63 3.67 7.31
C LEU A 59 4.09 2.86 8.53
N ALA A 60 3.16 2.39 9.36
CA ALA A 60 3.46 1.57 10.53
C ALA A 60 4.14 0.25 10.15
N VAL A 61 3.68 -0.40 9.08
CA VAL A 61 4.32 -1.59 8.51
C VAL A 61 5.74 -1.27 8.04
N ALA A 62 5.94 -0.15 7.36
CA ALA A 62 7.28 0.27 6.93
C ALA A 62 8.22 0.51 8.12
N VAL A 63 7.76 1.22 9.15
CA VAL A 63 8.57 1.48 10.36
C VAL A 63 8.84 0.18 11.13
N ALA A 64 7.85 -0.69 11.30
CA ALA A 64 8.02 -1.98 11.95
C ALA A 64 9.01 -2.87 11.18
N ALA A 65 8.96 -2.87 9.84
CA ALA A 65 9.90 -3.59 9.00
C ALA A 65 11.34 -3.05 9.14
N LEU A 66 11.53 -1.74 9.30
CA LEU A 66 12.84 -1.15 9.61
C LEU A 66 13.33 -1.51 11.01
N ALA A 67 12.44 -1.53 12.01
CA ALA A 67 12.79 -1.82 13.39
C ALA A 67 13.17 -3.29 13.63
N VAL A 68 12.48 -4.22 12.96
CA VAL A 68 12.71 -5.67 13.08
C VAL A 68 13.76 -6.15 12.06
N GLY A 69 13.85 -5.49 10.90
CA GLY A 69 14.67 -5.88 9.77
C GLY A 69 16.16 -5.67 9.98
N ARG A 70 16.85 -6.69 10.51
CA ARG A 70 18.31 -6.77 10.47
C ARG A 70 18.74 -7.13 9.04
N SER A 71 19.15 -6.12 8.27
CA SER A 71 19.82 -6.16 6.95
C SER A 71 19.18 -6.95 5.78
N GLY A 72 18.09 -7.70 5.98
CA GLY A 72 17.41 -8.48 4.94
C GLY A 72 16.67 -7.67 3.87
N ARG A 73 16.57 -8.22 2.66
CA ARG A 73 15.76 -7.76 1.52
C ARG A 73 14.27 -7.87 1.79
N ALA A 74 13.82 -8.85 2.58
CA ALA A 74 12.42 -8.95 2.98
C ALA A 74 11.92 -7.70 3.71
N ALA A 75 12.74 -7.19 4.63
CA ALA A 75 12.44 -5.95 5.33
C ALA A 75 12.33 -4.77 4.35
N ARG A 76 13.28 -4.63 3.41
CA ARG A 76 13.23 -3.58 2.39
C ARG A 76 12.00 -3.69 1.48
N ALA A 77 11.61 -4.91 1.10
CA ALA A 77 10.42 -5.14 0.29
C ALA A 77 9.15 -4.72 1.05
N LEU A 78 9.04 -5.05 2.33
CA LEU A 78 7.92 -4.65 3.18
C LEU A 78 7.85 -3.13 3.38
N VAL A 79 9.01 -2.48 3.54
CA VAL A 79 9.10 -1.00 3.60
C VAL A 79 8.52 -0.39 2.34
N TRP A 80 8.99 -0.82 1.16
CA TRP A 80 8.49 -0.30 -0.11
C TRP A 80 7.02 -0.62 -0.34
N ALA A 81 6.56 -1.83 0.01
CA ALA A 81 5.15 -2.18 -0.11
C ALA A 81 4.25 -1.24 0.71
N GLY A 82 4.58 -1.03 2.00
CA GLY A 82 3.83 -0.12 2.86
C GLY A 82 3.82 1.33 2.35
N LEU A 83 4.99 1.83 1.91
CA LEU A 83 5.11 3.17 1.34
C LEU A 83 4.31 3.34 0.04
N LEU A 84 4.34 2.36 -0.85
CA LEU A 84 3.65 2.43 -2.15
C LEU A 84 2.13 2.37 -2.00
N VAL A 85 1.63 1.55 -1.07
CA VAL A 85 0.19 1.52 -0.73
C VAL A 85 -0.25 2.86 -0.14
N ALA A 86 0.50 3.40 0.83
CA ALA A 86 0.22 4.70 1.43
C ALA A 86 0.24 5.82 0.37
N LEU A 87 1.24 5.80 -0.52
CA LEU A 87 1.37 6.75 -1.62
C LEU A 87 0.19 6.66 -2.59
N GLY A 88 -0.21 5.45 -3.00
CA GLY A 88 -1.34 5.25 -3.91
C GLY A 88 -2.64 5.83 -3.35
N CYS A 89 -2.92 5.56 -2.07
CA CYS A 89 -4.10 6.12 -1.38
C CYS A 89 -4.02 7.65 -1.28
N ALA A 90 -2.86 8.19 -0.89
CA ALA A 90 -2.66 9.63 -0.76
C ALA A 90 -2.76 10.38 -2.10
N LEU A 91 -2.26 9.81 -3.20
CA LEU A 91 -2.30 10.40 -4.53
C LEU A 91 -3.74 10.58 -5.02
N VAL A 92 -4.58 9.56 -4.87
CA VAL A 92 -5.99 9.63 -5.30
C VAL A 92 -6.79 10.57 -4.41
N TRP A 93 -6.56 10.54 -3.10
CA TRP A 93 -7.19 11.49 -2.19
C TRP A 93 -6.81 12.94 -2.55
N TRP A 94 -5.51 13.24 -2.72
CA TRP A 94 -5.05 14.56 -3.14
C TRP A 94 -5.68 15.00 -4.46
N ARG A 95 -5.77 14.08 -5.44
CA ARG A 95 -6.42 14.36 -6.72
C ARG A 95 -7.90 14.69 -6.55
N ALA A 96 -8.60 13.94 -5.69
CA ALA A 96 -10.02 14.18 -5.41
C ALA A 96 -10.24 15.58 -4.80
N GLU A 97 -9.41 15.99 -3.85
CA GLU A 97 -9.47 17.33 -3.24
C GLU A 97 -9.22 18.45 -4.27
N ARG A 98 -8.29 18.25 -5.21
CA ARG A 98 -7.99 19.26 -6.24
C ARG A 98 -9.02 19.32 -7.37
N VAL A 99 -9.67 18.20 -7.66
CA VAL A 99 -10.68 18.09 -8.73
C VAL A 99 -12.08 18.38 -8.20
N ALA A 100 -12.25 18.52 -6.88
CA ALA A 100 -13.50 18.98 -6.27
C ALA A 100 -13.84 20.37 -6.82
N ALA A 101 -14.63 20.40 -7.90
CA ALA A 101 -15.27 21.61 -8.40
C ALA A 101 -16.07 22.20 -7.23
N PRO A 102 -16.18 23.54 -7.11
CA PRO A 102 -16.99 24.16 -6.07
C PRO A 102 -18.38 23.56 -6.11
N VAL A 103 -18.65 22.68 -5.15
CA VAL A 103 -19.92 21.98 -5.03
C VAL A 103 -20.95 23.07 -4.84
N LEU A 104 -22.01 23.07 -5.66
CA LEU A 104 -23.08 24.06 -5.57
C LEU A 104 -23.47 24.20 -4.10
N ALA A 105 -23.19 25.37 -3.51
CA ALA A 105 -23.32 25.60 -2.07
C ALA A 105 -24.75 25.36 -1.57
N ARG A 106 -25.72 25.33 -2.48
CA ARG A 106 -27.10 24.91 -2.25
C ARG A 106 -27.63 24.13 -3.45
N PRO A 107 -28.51 23.13 -3.23
CA PRO A 107 -29.27 22.53 -4.32
C PRO A 107 -30.10 23.62 -5.01
N ALA A 108 -29.82 23.84 -6.30
CA ALA A 108 -30.55 24.78 -7.14
C ALA A 108 -31.13 24.01 -8.34
N VAL A 109 -32.42 24.20 -8.60
CA VAL A 109 -33.06 23.72 -9.83
C VAL A 109 -32.83 24.80 -10.89
N VAL A 110 -32.05 24.48 -11.92
CA VAL A 110 -31.72 25.41 -13.01
C VAL A 110 -32.24 24.84 -14.32
N GLN A 111 -32.92 25.66 -15.11
CA GLN A 111 -33.46 25.25 -16.41
C GLN A 111 -32.35 25.31 -17.46
N VAL A 112 -32.02 24.18 -18.06
CA VAL A 112 -31.05 24.12 -19.16
C VAL A 112 -31.76 24.55 -20.44
N VAL A 113 -31.41 25.73 -20.95
CA VAL A 113 -31.84 26.18 -22.28
C VAL A 113 -30.78 25.71 -23.27
N GLY A 114 -31.16 24.75 -24.12
CA GLY A 114 -30.31 24.31 -25.24
C GLY A 114 -30.23 25.38 -26.32
N ILE A 115 -29.03 25.59 -26.87
CA ILE A 115 -28.76 26.37 -28.07
C ILE A 115 -28.97 25.54 -29.32
#